data_AF-A0A536DT46-F1
#
_entry.id   AF-A0A536DT46-F1
#
_cell.length_a   1.000
_cell.length_b   1.000
_cell.length_c   1.000
_cell.angle_alpha   90.00
_cell.angle_beta   90.00
_cell.angle_gamma   90.00
#
_symmetry.space_group_name_H-M   'P 1'
#
loop_
_entity.id
_entity.type
_entity.pdbx_description
1 polymer ?
#
loop_
_entity_poly.entity_id
_entity_poly.type
_entity_poly.pdbx_seq_one_letter_code
_entity_poly.pdbx_strand_id
1 'polypeptide(L)' 'MKPLNVAFVWHMHQPYYKDDLTSTYLLPWVRLRCAKDYLKMPALLDGYPKVRATFNLVPSL' A
#
# COMPACT_ATOMS: atom_id res chain seq x y z
N MET A 1 -20.85 6.15 28.39
CA MET A 1 -19.49 6.45 27.87
C MET A 1 -19.58 6.80 26.40
N LYS A 2 -18.81 7.77 25.91
CA LYS A 2 -18.74 8.06 24.46
C LYS A 2 -17.82 7.03 23.78
N PRO A 3 -18.16 6.54 22.57
CA PRO A 3 -17.33 5.60 21.84
C PRO A 3 -15.99 6.24 21.43
N LEU A 4 -14.91 5.45 21.41
CA LEU A 4 -13.60 5.86 20.90
C LEU A 4 -13.64 5.88 19.37
N ASN A 5 -13.21 7.00 18.78
CA ASN A 5 -13.04 7.10 17.33
C ASN A 5 -11.62 6.65 16.96
N VAL A 6 -11.51 5.70 16.04
CA VAL A 6 -10.23 5.14 15.56
C VAL A 6 -10.16 5.32 14.04
N ALA A 7 -8.98 5.73 13.55
CA ALA A 7 -8.69 5.84 12.13
C ALA A 7 -7.42 5.04 11.80
N PHE A 8 -7.53 4.11 10.85
CA PHE A 8 -6.38 3.41 10.28
C PHE A 8 -5.92 4.13 9.02
N VAL A 9 -4.64 4.50 8.97
CA VAL A 9 -4.02 5.15 7.80
C VAL A 9 -2.80 4.34 7.38
N TRP A 10 -2.87 3.75 6.20
CA TRP A 10 -1.79 2.96 5.60
C TRP A 10 -1.06 3.81 4.57
N HIS A 11 0.16 4.22 4.87
CA HIS A 11 1.03 4.92 3.93
C HIS A 11 1.87 3.91 3.14
N MET A 12 1.46 3.64 1.90
CA MET A 12 2.12 2.72 0.99
C MET A 12 3.19 3.48 0.20
N HIS A 13 4.44 3.35 0.64
CA HIS A 13 5.60 3.99 0.02
C HIS A 13 6.59 2.96 -0.54
N GLN A 14 7.11 3.24 -1.74
CA GLN A 14 8.37 2.67 -2.23
C GLN A 14 9.23 3.75 -2.87
N PRO A 15 10.56 3.59 -2.79
CA PRO A 15 11.49 4.34 -3.63
C PRO A 15 11.24 4.11 -5.12
N TYR A 16 11.60 5.11 -5.91
CA TYR A 16 11.61 4.99 -7.36
C TYR A 16 12.83 4.17 -7.80
N TYR A 17 12.59 2.93 -8.25
CA TYR A 17 13.66 1.99 -8.62
C TYR A 17 13.95 1.92 -10.12
N LYS A 18 13.21 2.66 -10.95
CA LYS A 18 13.41 2.68 -12.39
C LYS A 18 14.57 3.63 -12.73
N ASP A 19 15.54 3.11 -13.47
CA ASP A 19 16.51 3.92 -14.18
C ASP A 19 15.88 4.38 -15.51
N ASP A 20 15.67 5.69 -15.65
CA ASP A 20 15.03 6.25 -16.84
C ASP A 20 15.92 6.26 -18.08
N LEU A 21 17.25 6.16 -17.94
CA LEU A 21 18.18 6.11 -19.06
C LEU A 21 18.21 4.71 -19.69
N THR A 22 18.22 3.68 -18.84
CA THR A 22 18.32 2.28 -19.30
C THR A 22 16.97 1.55 -19.35
N SER A 23 15.90 2.16 -18.80
CA SER A 23 14.61 1.52 -18.56
C SER A 23 14.69 0.21 -17.77
N THR A 24 15.72 0.08 -16.92
CA THR A 24 15.89 -1.07 -16.03
C THR A 24 15.43 -0.75 -14.62
N TYR A 25 15.10 -1.79 -13.85
CA TYR A 25 14.73 -1.64 -12.44
C TYR A 25 15.83 -2.22 -11.58
N LEU A 26 16.34 -1.41 -10.66
CA LEU A 26 17.50 -1.77 -9.84
C LEU A 26 17.23 -2.97 -8.92
N LEU A 27 16.00 -3.06 -8.39
CA LEU A 27 15.58 -4.05 -7.40
C LEU A 27 14.13 -4.48 -7.63
N PRO A 28 13.77 -5.74 -7.30
CA PRO A 28 12.44 -6.28 -7.55
C PRO A 28 11.40 -5.87 -6.49
N TRP A 29 11.68 -4.86 -5.66
CA TRP A 29 10.86 -4.56 -4.49
C TRP A 29 9.44 -4.15 -4.84
N VAL A 30 9.25 -3.40 -5.94
CA VAL A 30 7.91 -3.04 -6.42
C VAL A 30 7.09 -4.31 -6.64
N ARG A 31 7.63 -5.26 -7.41
CA ARG A 31 6.97 -6.55 -7.68
C ARG A 31 6.68 -7.33 -6.39
N LEU A 32 7.68 -7.48 -5.52
CA LEU A 32 7.55 -8.30 -4.30
C LEU A 32 6.52 -7.73 -3.32
N ARG A 33 6.51 -6.41 -3.14
CA ARG A 33 5.57 -5.73 -2.24
C ARG A 33 4.16 -5.64 -2.83
N CYS A 34 4.01 -5.45 -4.14
CA CYS A 34 2.73 -5.55 -4.83
C CYS A 34 2.09 -6.94 -4.63
N ALA A 35 2.88 -8.00 -4.86
CA ALA A 35 2.41 -9.38 -4.75
C ALA A 35 2.03 -9.76 -3.31
N LYS A 36 2.71 -9.21 -2.31
CA LYS A 36 2.51 -9.56 -0.90
C LYS A 36 1.44 -8.70 -0.22
N ASP A 37 1.57 -7.38 -0.31
CA ASP A 37 0.91 -6.46 0.63
C ASP A 37 -0.12 -5.51 -0.04
N TYR A 38 0.14 -4.99 -1.24
CA TYR A 38 -0.74 -3.95 -1.81
C TYR A 38 -2.11 -4.45 -2.25
N LEU A 39 -2.19 -5.69 -2.74
CA LEU A 39 -3.48 -6.29 -3.06
C LEU A 39 -4.12 -6.91 -1.81
N LYS A 40 -3.32 -7.64 -1.03
CA LYS A 40 -3.82 -8.45 0.08
C LYS A 40 -4.41 -7.61 1.20
N MET A 41 -3.82 -6.44 1.50
CA MET A 41 -4.27 -5.59 2.60
C MET A 41 -5.66 -4.96 2.34
N PRO A 42 -5.95 -4.34 1.18
CA PRO A 42 -7.31 -3.90 0.85
C PRO A 42 -8.29 -5.07 0.74
N ALA A 43 -7.91 -6.18 0.10
CA ALA A 43 -8.79 -7.35 -0.07
C ALA A 43 -9.22 -7.98 1.27
N LEU A 44 -8.39 -7.87 2.32
CA LEU A 44 -8.77 -8.32 3.65
C LEU A 44 -10.02 -7.60 4.19
N LEU A 45 -10.24 -6.34 3.80
CA LEU A 45 -11.38 -5.55 4.27
C LEU A 45 -12.73 -6.06 3.75
N ASP A 46 -12.75 -6.85 2.67
CA ASP A 46 -13.97 -7.50 2.19
C ASP A 46 -14.59 -8.41 3.27
N GLY A 47 -13.75 -9.00 4.14
CA GLY A 47 -14.19 -9.79 5.30
C GLY A 47 -14.63 -8.96 6.51
N TYR A 48 -14.39 -7.64 6.51
CA TYR A 48 -14.64 -6.74 7.64
C TYR A 48 -15.32 -5.43 7.21
N PRO A 49 -16.54 -5.47 6.65
CA PRO A 49 -17.18 -4.30 6.02
C PRO A 49 -17.49 -3.13 6.98
N LYS A 50 -17.43 -3.36 8.30
CA LYS A 50 -17.61 -2.30 9.31
C LYS A 50 -16.30 -1.56 9.66
N VAL A 51 -15.15 -2.12 9.29
CA VAL A 51 -13.84 -1.50 9.53
C VAL A 51 -13.54 -0.53 8.40
N ARG A 52 -13.20 0.72 8.76
CA ARG A 52 -12.80 1.76 7.80
C ARG A 52 -11.30 1.99 7.89
N ALA A 53 -10.62 1.96 6.75
CA ALA A 53 -9.20 2.27 6.64
C ALA A 53 -8.93 3.11 5.40
N THR A 54 -7.93 3.97 5.49
CA THR A 54 -7.46 4.81 4.38
C THR A 54 -6.14 4.25 3.88
N PHE A 55 -6.03 4.04 2.57
CA PHE A 55 -4.78 3.69 1.91
C PHE A 55 -4.29 4.90 1.11
N ASN A 56 -3.09 5.37 1.45
CA ASN A 56 -2.40 6.41 0.70
C ASN A 56 -1.29 5.75 -0.13
N LEU A 57 -1.33 5.95 -1.43
CA LEU A 57 -0.30 5.49 -2.38
C LEU A 57 0.48 6.73 -2.83
N VAL A 58 1.81 6.66 -2.73
CA VAL A 58 2.68 7.76 -3.18
C VAL A 58 2.86 7.74 -4.71
N PRO A 59 3.20 8.87 -5.37
CA PRO A 59 3.32 8.93 -6.83
C PRO A 59 4.42 8.06 -7.44
N SER A 60 5.42 7.66 -6.66
CA SER A 60 6.50 6.77 -7.12
C SER A 60 6.08 5.29 -7.20
N LEU A 61 4.86 4.97 -6.74
CA LEU A 61 4.29 3.64 -6.76
C LEU A 61 3.58 3.31 -8.06
#